data_AF-D2U460-F1
#
_entry.id   AF-D2U460-F1
#
_cell.length_a   1.000
_cell.length_b   1.000
_cell.length_c   1.000
_cell.angle_alpha   90.00
_cell.angle_beta   90.00
_cell.angle_gamma   90.00
#
_symmetry.space_group_name_H-M   'P 1'
#
loop_
_entity.id
_entity.type
_entity.pdbx_description
1 polymer ?
#
loop_
_entity_poly.entity_id
_entity_poly.type
_entity_poly.pdbx_seq_one_letter_code
_entity_poly.pdbx_strand_id
1 'polypeptide(L)'
;MIVKTRELSGRHLDYAVAKSLGYEIAYFDRKTSPIYINVDKNHFFVAFNPSKNGEQCDEFIKRYQIKFRKTKAGSFCAASGLFDKGIGKGATHLEAACRLIVSIIQGNEIDIPDGLVRKI
;
A
#
# COMPACT_ATOMS: atom_id res chain seq x y z
N MET A 1 14.94 -1.85 -6.69
CA MET A 1 14.57 -3.10 -7.37
C MET A 1 13.14 -3.06 -7.88
N ILE A 2 12.90 -3.60 -9.08
CA ILE A 2 11.54 -3.74 -9.64
C ILE A 2 10.86 -4.98 -9.05
N VAL A 3 9.65 -4.82 -8.54
CA VAL A 3 8.86 -5.88 -7.90
C VAL A 3 7.45 -5.89 -8.45
N LYS A 4 6.85 -7.09 -8.57
CA LYS A 4 5.44 -7.20 -8.95
C LYS A 4 4.55 -6.71 -7.81
N THR A 5 3.58 -5.84 -8.14
CA THR A 5 2.66 -5.22 -7.17
C THR A 5 1.94 -6.27 -6.30
N ARG A 6 1.59 -7.42 -6.89
CA ARG A 6 0.90 -8.51 -6.19
C ARG A 6 1.75 -9.23 -5.13
N GLU A 7 3.07 -9.07 -5.17
CA GLU A 7 4.04 -9.72 -4.26
C GLU A 7 4.40 -8.82 -3.08
N LEU A 8 4.09 -7.52 -3.16
CA LEU A 8 4.36 -6.56 -2.10
C LEU A 8 3.57 -6.89 -0.83
N SER A 9 4.22 -6.86 0.33
CA SER A 9 3.58 -7.00 1.64
C SER A 9 4.27 -6.13 2.68
N GLY A 10 3.59 -5.90 3.82
CA GLY A 10 4.11 -5.12 4.92
C GLY A 10 4.69 -3.77 4.48
N ARG A 11 5.89 -3.44 4.96
CA ARG A 11 6.53 -2.14 4.73
C ARG A 11 6.77 -1.84 3.23
N HIS A 12 7.08 -2.84 2.41
CA HIS A 12 7.23 -2.66 0.96
C HIS A 12 5.92 -2.22 0.31
N LEU A 13 4.81 -2.81 0.76
CA LEU A 13 3.48 -2.42 0.30
C LEU A 13 3.12 -1.01 0.78
N ASP A 14 3.39 -0.69 2.04
CA ASP A 14 3.13 0.65 2.60
C ASP A 14 3.95 1.73 1.86
N TYR A 15 5.22 1.46 1.56
CA TYR A 15 6.07 2.32 0.74
C TYR A 15 5.48 2.52 -0.65
N ALA A 16 5.07 1.43 -1.32
CA ALA A 16 4.50 1.50 -2.65
C ALA A 16 3.21 2.33 -2.68
N VAL A 17 2.37 2.22 -1.64
CA VAL A 17 1.17 3.04 -1.49
C VAL A 17 1.55 4.52 -1.34
N ALA A 18 2.48 4.85 -0.44
CA ALA A 18 2.91 6.24 -0.25
C ALA A 18 3.47 6.86 -1.53
N LYS A 19 4.35 6.12 -2.23
CA LYS A 19 4.89 6.54 -3.53
C LYS A 19 3.79 6.72 -4.57
N SER A 20 2.80 5.82 -4.63
CA SER A 20 1.68 5.92 -5.56
C SER A 20 0.80 7.15 -5.29
N LEU A 21 0.63 7.51 -4.02
CA LEU A 21 -0.16 8.67 -3.60
C LEU A 21 0.63 9.99 -3.67
N GLY A 22 1.92 9.94 -4.03
CA GLY A 22 2.78 11.12 -4.12
C GLY A 22 3.21 11.67 -2.76
N TYR A 23 3.18 10.87 -1.69
CA TYR A 23 3.69 11.31 -0.40
C TYR A 23 5.21 11.40 -0.39
N GLU A 24 5.73 12.42 0.30
CA GLU A 24 7.15 12.53 0.58
C GLU A 24 7.50 11.56 1.72
N ILE A 25 8.44 10.66 1.44
CA ILE A 25 8.83 9.60 2.37
C ILE A 25 10.10 10.08 3.07
N ALA A 26 10.00 10.32 4.38
CA ALA A 26 11.08 10.90 5.17
C ALA A 26 12.12 9.85 5.57
N TYR A 27 11.68 8.78 6.23
CA TYR A 27 12.57 7.70 6.67
C TYR A 27 11.81 6.42 6.98
N PHE A 28 12.58 5.35 7.20
CA PHE A 28 12.08 4.06 7.66
C PHE A 28 12.81 3.70 8.94
N ASP A 29 12.08 3.33 9.98
CA ASP A 29 12.69 2.75 11.16
C ASP A 29 12.98 1.27 10.89
N ARG A 30 14.23 0.86 11.11
CA ARG A 30 14.62 -0.55 10.95
C ARG A 30 13.97 -1.46 11.99
N LYS A 31 13.61 -0.92 13.16
CA LYS A 31 13.06 -1.66 14.31
C LYS A 31 11.54 -1.75 14.30
N THR A 32 10.84 -0.76 13.76
CA THR A 32 9.36 -0.72 13.75
C THR A 32 8.79 -0.90 12.35
N SER A 33 7.58 -1.45 12.22
CA SER A 33 7.01 -1.77 10.89
C SER A 33 6.69 -0.56 9.98
N PRO A 34 6.24 0.62 10.45
CA PRO A 34 5.75 1.67 9.55
C PRO A 34 6.89 2.36 8.77
N ILE A 35 6.51 3.03 7.68
CA ILE A 35 7.33 4.10 7.09
C ILE A 35 6.90 5.43 7.69
N TYR A 36 7.73 6.46 7.62
CA TYR A 36 7.33 7.81 8.04
C TYR A 36 7.22 8.72 6.82
N ILE A 37 6.06 9.34 6.66
CA ILE A 37 5.79 10.30 5.59
C ILE A 37 5.77 11.71 6.16
N ASN A 38 6.23 12.68 5.38
CA ASN A 38 6.08 14.09 5.67
C ASN A 38 4.69 14.56 5.22
N VAL A 39 3.93 15.19 6.11
CA VAL A 39 2.56 15.66 5.81
C VAL A 39 2.45 17.17 5.69
N ASP A 40 3.51 17.93 5.99
CA ASP A 40 3.49 19.38 5.85
C ASP A 40 4.86 20.01 5.56
N LYS A 41 4.87 21.34 5.41
CA LYS A 41 6.10 22.12 5.17
C LYS A 41 6.99 22.29 6.40
N ASN A 42 6.49 21.93 7.58
CA ASN A 42 7.21 22.04 8.85
C ASN A 42 7.92 20.75 9.23
N HIS A 43 7.99 19.78 8.30
CA HIS A 43 8.58 18.46 8.53
C HIS A 43 7.86 17.67 9.64
N PHE A 44 6.53 17.78 9.70
CA PHE A 44 5.75 16.93 10.57
C PHE A 44 5.67 15.51 9.98
N PHE A 45 6.26 14.54 10.69
CA PHE A 45 6.33 13.15 10.24
C PHE A 45 5.31 12.28 10.97
N VAL A 46 4.56 11.50 10.20
CA VAL A 46 3.59 10.55 10.75
C VAL A 46 3.90 9.12 10.32
N ALA A 47 3.64 8.17 11.21
CA ALA A 47 3.74 6.75 10.88
C ALA A 47 2.68 6.39 9.83
N PHE A 48 3.11 5.70 8.79
CA PHE A 48 2.28 5.28 7.66
C PHE A 48 2.42 3.78 7.45
N ASN A 49 1.31 3.06 7.60
CA ASN A 49 1.23 1.61 7.48
C ASN A 49 -0.19 1.15 7.11
N PRO A 50 -0.78 1.64 6.01
CA PRO A 50 -2.17 1.37 5.65
C PRO A 50 -2.46 -0.11 5.37
N SER A 51 -1.44 -0.95 5.09
CA SER A 51 -1.64 -2.40 4.98
C SER A 51 -2.00 -3.07 6.31
N LYS A 52 -1.80 -2.36 7.44
CA LYS A 52 -2.05 -2.85 8.81
C LYS A 52 -2.90 -1.89 9.66
N ASN A 53 -3.07 -0.64 9.23
CA ASN A 53 -3.84 0.39 9.93
C ASN A 53 -5.16 0.65 9.21
N GLY A 54 -6.26 0.29 9.87
CA GLY A 54 -7.62 0.44 9.32
C GLY A 54 -7.98 1.89 9.04
N GLU A 55 -7.73 2.81 9.96
CA GLU A 55 -8.10 4.23 9.80
C GLU A 55 -7.43 4.86 8.57
N GLN A 56 -6.15 4.57 8.36
CA GLN A 56 -5.41 5.05 7.19
C GLN A 56 -5.94 4.44 5.88
N CYS A 57 -6.28 3.16 5.91
CA CYS A 57 -6.78 2.46 4.73
C CYS A 57 -8.24 2.84 4.39
N ASP A 58 -9.06 3.11 5.40
CA ASP A 58 -10.48 3.45 5.27
C ASP A 58 -10.68 4.74 4.47
N GLU A 59 -9.78 5.72 4.63
CA GLU A 59 -9.76 6.92 3.79
C GLU A 59 -9.64 6.52 2.30
N PHE A 60 -8.71 5.62 1.98
CA PHE A 60 -8.49 5.17 0.62
C PHE A 60 -9.63 4.30 0.10
N ILE A 61 -10.22 3.44 0.95
CA ILE A 61 -11.39 2.65 0.58
C ILE A 61 -12.53 3.55 0.14
N LYS A 62 -12.79 4.64 0.87
CA LYS A 62 -13.80 5.64 0.51
C LYS A 62 -13.40 6.39 -0.77
N ARG A 63 -12.18 6.94 -0.81
CA ARG A 63 -11.67 7.76 -1.91
C ARG A 63 -11.67 7.01 -3.24
N TYR A 64 -11.29 5.74 -3.24
CA TYR A 64 -11.20 4.90 -4.45
C TYR A 64 -12.43 4.00 -4.64
N GLN A 65 -13.48 4.17 -3.84
CA GLN A 65 -14.71 3.37 -3.86
C GLN A 65 -14.42 1.86 -3.92
N ILE A 66 -13.53 1.39 -3.05
CA ILE A 66 -13.01 0.02 -3.07
C ILE A 66 -14.10 -0.93 -2.58
N LYS A 67 -14.38 -1.95 -3.38
CA LYS A 67 -15.28 -3.06 -3.02
C LYS A 67 -14.48 -4.33 -2.84
N PHE A 68 -14.91 -5.16 -1.89
CA PHE A 68 -14.23 -6.40 -1.54
C PHE A 68 -15.07 -7.61 -1.87
N ARG A 69 -14.38 -8.68 -2.28
CA ARG A 69 -14.92 -10.04 -2.35
C ARG A 69 -14.00 -10.96 -1.58
N LYS A 70 -14.53 -11.65 -0.57
CA LYS A 70 -13.82 -12.74 0.10
C LYS A 70 -13.80 -13.98 -0.80
N THR A 71 -12.64 -14.61 -0.93
CA THR A 71 -12.48 -15.84 -1.72
C THR A 71 -12.79 -17.07 -0.87
N LYS A 72 -13.04 -18.23 -1.51
CA LYS A 72 -13.21 -19.51 -0.80
C LYS A 72 -11.98 -19.89 0.04
N ALA A 73 -10.79 -19.43 -0.35
CA ALA A 73 -9.53 -19.66 0.37
C ALA A 73 -9.32 -18.69 1.56
N GLY A 74 -10.29 -17.83 1.88
CA GLY A 74 -10.23 -16.90 3.00
C GLY A 74 -9.52 -15.58 2.71
N SER A 75 -8.86 -15.44 1.56
CA SER A 75 -8.24 -14.19 1.11
C SER A 75 -9.25 -13.17 0.58
N PHE A 76 -8.80 -11.94 0.34
CA PHE A 76 -9.62 -10.84 -0.16
C PHE A 76 -9.18 -10.43 -1.57
N CYS A 77 -10.15 -10.19 -2.44
CA CYS A 77 -9.99 -9.46 -3.69
C CYS A 77 -10.61 -8.08 -3.55
N ALA A 78 -9.90 -7.05 -3.99
CA ALA A 78 -10.34 -5.66 -4.02
C ALA A 78 -10.39 -5.16 -5.47
N ALA A 79 -11.46 -4.43 -5.81
CA ALA A 79 -11.61 -3.71 -7.07
C ALA A 79 -12.16 -2.30 -6.79
N SER A 80 -11.83 -1.34 -7.66
CA SER A 80 -12.31 0.03 -7.52
C SER A 80 -13.63 0.21 -8.27
N GLY A 81 -14.55 0.99 -7.70
CA GLY A 81 -15.73 1.48 -8.42
C GLY A 81 -15.44 2.61 -9.42
N LEU A 82 -14.21 3.15 -9.44
CA LEU A 82 -13.81 4.31 -10.24
C LEU A 82 -12.90 3.96 -11.42
N PHE A 83 -12.29 2.78 -11.42
CA PHE A 83 -11.30 2.37 -12.42
C PHE A 83 -11.65 0.99 -12.98
N ASP A 84 -11.67 0.87 -14.30
CA ASP A 84 -12.00 -0.38 -15.01
C ASP A 84 -10.87 -1.42 -15.00
N LYS A 85 -9.72 -1.05 -14.44
CA LYS A 85 -8.49 -1.85 -14.39
C LYS A 85 -7.92 -1.86 -12.98
N GLY A 86 -7.16 -2.92 -12.68
CA GLY A 86 -6.51 -3.13 -11.39
C GLY A 86 -7.30 -4.05 -10.47
N ILE A 87 -6.60 -5.03 -9.90
CA ILE A 87 -7.15 -5.96 -8.91
C ILE A 87 -6.12 -6.10 -7.80
N GLY A 88 -6.54 -5.81 -6.57
CA GLY A 88 -5.77 -6.13 -5.39
C GLY A 88 -6.15 -7.49 -4.84
N LYS A 89 -5.18 -8.36 -4.54
CA LYS A 89 -5.42 -9.59 -3.77
C LYS A 89 -4.57 -9.57 -2.52
N GLY A 90 -5.13 -9.86 -1.35
CA GLY A 90 -4.40 -9.80 -0.08
C GLY A 90 -4.91 -10.86 0.90
N ALA A 91 -4.10 -11.16 1.92
CA ALA A 91 -4.54 -12.02 3.02
C ALA A 91 -5.58 -11.30 3.89
N THR A 92 -5.48 -9.97 3.98
CA THR A 92 -6.45 -9.09 4.62
C THR A 92 -7.11 -8.16 3.59
N HIS A 93 -8.25 -7.57 3.95
CA HIS A 93 -8.90 -6.56 3.13
C HIS A 93 -8.01 -5.29 2.99
N LEU A 94 -7.26 -4.93 4.04
CA LEU A 94 -6.32 -3.80 4.02
C LEU A 94 -5.19 -4.02 3.01
N GLU A 95 -4.57 -5.20 3.00
CA GLU A 95 -3.55 -5.56 2.00
C GLU A 95 -4.13 -5.55 0.58
N ALA A 96 -5.33 -6.10 0.40
CA ALA A 96 -6.00 -6.12 -0.89
C ALA A 96 -6.27 -4.69 -1.39
N ALA A 97 -6.76 -3.80 -0.53
CA ALA A 97 -6.98 -2.38 -0.87
C ALA A 97 -5.67 -1.69 -1.25
N CYS A 98 -4.62 -1.84 -0.44
CA CYS A 98 -3.30 -1.26 -0.71
C CYS A 98 -2.73 -1.74 -2.05
N ARG A 99 -2.79 -3.05 -2.33
CA ARG A 99 -2.32 -3.62 -3.60
C ARG A 99 -3.16 -3.14 -4.78
N LEU A 100 -4.46 -2.95 -4.60
CA LEU A 100 -5.31 -2.34 -5.62
C LEU A 100 -4.84 -0.92 -5.93
N ILE A 101 -4.64 -0.06 -4.91
CA ILE A 101 -4.21 1.34 -5.06
C ILE A 101 -2.91 1.41 -5.86
N VAL A 102 -1.91 0.61 -5.49
CA VAL A 102 -0.65 0.53 -6.23
C VAL A 102 -0.90 0.05 -7.67
N SER A 103 -1.74 -0.97 -7.85
CA SER A 103 -2.03 -1.53 -9.18
C SER A 103 -2.73 -0.56 -10.12
N ILE A 104 -3.63 0.28 -9.63
CA ILE A 104 -4.35 1.25 -10.47
C ILE A 104 -3.46 2.43 -10.89
N ILE A 105 -2.50 2.83 -10.05
CA ILE A 105 -1.63 3.99 -10.30
C ILE A 105 -0.34 3.58 -11.02
N GLN A 106 0.35 2.55 -10.52
CA GLN A 106 1.68 2.14 -11.00
C GLN A 106 1.61 0.94 -11.96
N GLY A 107 0.49 0.21 -11.99
CA GLY A 107 0.36 -1.00 -12.79
C GLY A 107 0.90 -2.25 -12.08
N ASN A 108 1.42 -3.20 -12.86
CA ASN A 108 1.78 -4.53 -12.36
C ASN A 108 3.14 -4.59 -11.66
N GLU A 109 3.98 -3.57 -11.82
CA GLU A 109 5.34 -3.52 -11.31
C GLU A 109 5.65 -2.14 -10.75
N ILE A 110 6.51 -2.09 -9.75
CA ILE A 110 6.96 -0.86 -9.12
C ILE A 110 8.42 -0.99 -8.67
N ASP A 111 9.18 0.08 -8.82
CA ASP A 111 10.53 0.16 -8.26
C ASP A 111 10.50 0.53 -6.77
N ILE A 112 11.15 -0.30 -5.96
CA ILE A 112 11.25 -0.22 -4.50
C ILE A 112 12.74 -0.10 -4.10
N PRO A 113 13.11 0.84 -3.23
CA PRO A 113 14.47 0.98 -2.73
C PRO A 113 15.03 -0.31 -2.12
N ASP A 114 16.27 -0.67 -2.46
CA ASP A 114 16.91 -1.91 -1.97
C ASP A 114 17.06 -1.91 -0.44
N GLY A 115 17.17 -0.74 0.19
CA GLY A 115 17.24 -0.58 1.65
C GLY A 115 15.96 -0.96 2.41
N LEU A 116 14.83 -1.17 1.72
CA LEU A 116 13.60 -1.69 2.30
C LEU A 116 13.56 -3.22 2.30
N VAL A 117 14.32 -3.86 1.42
CA VAL A 117 14.42 -5.32 1.30
C VAL A 117 15.13 -5.84 2.55
N ARG A 118 14.46 -6.68 3.33
CA ARG A 118 15.18 -7.46 4.34
C ARG A 118 16.19 -8.31 3.58
N LYS A 119 17.48 -8.06 3.81
CA LYS A 119 18.49 -9.11 3.57
C LYS A 119 18.09 -10.26 4.48
N ILE A 120 17.60 -11.33 3.87
CA ILE A 120 17.29 -12.60 4.54
C ILE A 120 18.63 -13.22 4.95
#